data_AF-X0XLR9-F1
#
_entry.id   AF-X0XLR9-F1
#
_cell.length_a   1.000
_cell.length_b   1.000
_cell.length_c   1.000
_cell.angle_alpha   90.00
_cell.angle_beta   90.00
_cell.angle_gamma   90.00
#
_symmetry.space_group_name_H-M   'P 1'
#
loop_
_entity.id
_entity.type
_entity.pdbx_description
1 polymer ?
#
loop_
_entity_poly.entity_id
_entity_poly.type
_entity_poly.pdbx_seq_one_letter_code
_entity_poly.pdbx_strand_id
1 'polypeptide(L)'
;NLVNRPPQYILTDLSTSITREVIVGRGLDYQGSLRVEDLGLPGVRLVRTSRRVYPEGNLAASLIGFIGRDNVGLAGLEADYDRDLSGAAGSLSYERDGLGNKIALGYSERVPPEPGADVILTIDRYVQRMAERELDATIEKHEASGGTIIIMDPRTGAILAMASRPSFDLTNLDLSDASIMDLYRNRAITDLYEPGSVFKAVTMAAALDAGLVSPESVYVDEG
;
A
#
# COMPACT_ATOMS: atom_id res chain seq x y z
N ASN A 1 7.18 13.15 26.54
CA ASN A 1 7.12 12.92 25.08
C ASN A 1 5.92 12.05 24.73
N LEU A 2 4.69 12.57 24.84
CA LEU A 2 3.48 11.82 24.43
C LEU A 2 3.22 11.90 22.92
N VAL A 3 3.66 12.98 22.27
CA VAL A 3 3.36 13.27 20.87
C VAL A 3 4.58 13.18 19.94
N ASN A 4 5.70 12.60 20.40
CA ASN A 4 6.96 12.46 19.65
C ASN A 4 7.38 13.71 18.85
N ARG A 5 7.10 14.89 19.40
CA ARG A 5 7.37 16.18 18.79
C ARG A 5 8.04 17.11 19.80
N PRO A 6 9.18 17.74 19.48
CA PRO A 6 9.85 18.64 20.41
C PRO A 6 8.96 19.84 20.79
N PRO A 7 8.92 20.25 22.08
CA PRO A 7 8.04 21.33 22.55
C PRO A 7 8.19 22.65 21.79
N GLN A 8 9.42 23.00 21.39
CA GLN A 8 9.72 24.21 20.65
C GLN A 8 8.94 24.32 19.33
N TYR A 9 8.78 23.22 18.60
CA TYR A 9 8.03 23.24 17.34
C TYR A 9 6.52 23.37 17.57
N ILE A 10 6.01 22.77 18.64
CA ILE A 10 4.59 22.91 19.02
C ILE A 10 4.29 24.37 19.36
N LEU A 11 5.15 25.01 20.15
CA LEU A 11 5.00 26.41 20.53
C LEU A 11 5.07 27.35 19.32
N THR A 12 6.00 27.10 18.39
CA THR A 12 6.09 27.87 17.14
C THR A 12 4.79 27.76 16.33
N ASP A 13 4.25 26.56 16.13
CA ASP A 13 2.99 26.40 15.40
C ASP A 13 1.82 27.10 16.11
N LEU A 14 1.72 26.98 17.44
CA LEU A 14 0.62 27.59 18.20
C LEU A 14 0.67 29.13 18.17
N SER A 15 1.87 29.72 18.13
CA SER A 15 2.08 31.17 18.11
C SER A 15 1.99 31.81 16.73
N THR A 16 2.24 31.04 15.67
CA THR A 16 2.23 31.52 14.27
C THR A 16 0.95 31.16 13.53
N SER A 17 0.17 30.20 14.05
CA SER A 17 -1.05 29.76 13.38
C SER A 17 -2.13 30.84 13.40
N ILE A 18 -2.66 31.12 12.22
CA ILE A 18 -3.88 31.90 12.01
C ILE A 18 -5.15 31.05 12.13
N THR A 19 -5.02 29.72 12.19
CA THR A 19 -6.14 28.79 12.36
C THR A 19 -6.43 28.58 13.85
N ARG A 20 -7.71 28.40 14.20
CA ARG A 20 -8.15 28.12 15.59
C ARG A 20 -7.81 26.70 16.05
N GLU A 21 -7.27 25.86 15.17
CA GLU A 21 -6.88 24.48 15.46
C GLU A 21 -5.52 24.16 14.83
N VAL A 22 -4.64 23.54 15.62
CA VAL A 22 -3.27 23.16 15.23
C VAL A 22 -3.07 21.69 15.59
N ILE A 23 -2.51 20.91 14.66
CA ILE A 23 -2.19 19.49 14.91
C ILE A 23 -0.91 19.42 15.74
N VAL A 24 -1.04 19.00 17.00
CA VAL A 24 0.08 18.86 17.93
C VAL A 24 0.79 17.51 17.81
N GLY A 25 0.08 16.46 17.39
CA GLY A 25 0.61 15.13 17.14
C GLY A 25 -0.39 14.25 16.37
N ARG A 26 0.11 13.18 15.73
CA ARG A 26 -0.68 12.15 15.03
C ARG A 26 -0.24 10.77 15.49
N GLY A 27 -1.07 9.75 15.27
CA GLY A 27 -0.69 8.34 15.44
C GLY A 27 -0.52 7.89 16.90
N LEU A 28 -1.24 8.52 17.84
CA LEU A 28 -1.32 8.03 19.21
C LEU A 28 -2.01 6.66 19.20
N ASP A 29 -1.41 5.70 19.89
CA ASP A 29 -2.07 4.43 20.20
C ASP A 29 -3.16 4.64 21.27
N TYR A 30 -3.95 3.61 21.52
CA TYR A 30 -5.05 3.69 22.48
C TYR A 30 -4.55 4.12 23.87
N GLN A 31 -3.44 3.56 24.35
CA GLN A 31 -2.88 3.91 25.66
C GLN A 31 -2.34 5.34 25.71
N GLY A 32 -1.67 5.81 24.66
CA GLY A 32 -1.23 7.19 24.52
C GLY A 32 -2.40 8.17 24.49
N SER A 33 -3.52 7.79 23.86
CA SER A 33 -4.73 8.62 23.84
C SER A 33 -5.33 8.80 25.23
N LEU A 34 -5.45 7.74 26.04
CA LEU A 34 -5.93 7.82 27.42
C LEU A 34 -5.04 8.72 28.28
N ARG A 35 -3.71 8.60 28.15
CA ARG A 35 -2.78 9.46 28.90
C ARG A 35 -2.92 10.93 28.55
N VAL A 36 -3.20 11.26 27.28
CA VAL A 36 -3.42 12.66 26.87
C VAL A 36 -4.74 13.18 27.43
N GLU A 37 -5.78 12.33 27.46
CA GLU A 37 -7.08 12.66 28.04
C GLU A 37 -6.99 12.90 29.56
N ASP A 38 -6.27 12.05 30.28
CA ASP A 38 -6.05 12.13 31.74
C ASP A 38 -5.33 13.41 32.17
N LEU A 39 -4.56 14.05 31.29
CA LEU A 39 -3.90 15.33 31.60
C LEU A 39 -4.88 16.50 31.72
N GLY A 40 -6.12 16.36 31.22
CA GLY A 40 -7.16 17.38 31.33
C GLY A 40 -6.77 18.75 30.75
N LEU A 41 -5.90 18.77 29.73
CA LEU A 41 -5.33 20.00 29.20
C LEU A 41 -6.40 20.84 28.48
N PRO A 42 -6.65 22.09 28.90
CA PRO A 42 -7.60 22.96 28.23
C PRO A 42 -7.20 23.21 26.77
N GLY A 43 -8.17 23.09 25.85
CA GLY A 43 -7.96 23.33 24.42
C GLY A 43 -7.30 22.17 23.65
N VAL A 44 -6.91 21.08 24.32
CA VAL A 44 -6.41 19.86 23.66
C VAL A 44 -7.57 18.91 23.45
N ARG A 45 -7.73 18.43 22.21
CA ARG A 45 -8.76 17.45 21.85
C ARG A 45 -8.17 16.29 21.06
N LEU A 46 -8.70 15.10 21.30
CA LEU A 46 -8.37 13.91 20.53
C LEU A 46 -9.30 13.79 19.32
N VAL A 47 -8.72 13.53 18.16
CA VAL A 47 -9.46 13.23 16.93
C VAL A 47 -9.19 11.77 16.58
N ARG A 48 -10.26 10.97 16.52
CA ARG A 48 -10.15 9.56 16.12
C ARG A 48 -9.75 9.49 14.65
N THR A 49 -8.80 8.63 14.34
CA THR A 49 -8.33 8.34 12.98
C THR A 49 -8.20 6.84 12.78
N SER A 50 -8.15 6.40 11.53
CA SER A 50 -7.76 5.05 11.15
C SER A 50 -6.25 4.98 10.87
N ARG A 51 -5.71 3.77 10.93
CA ARG A 51 -4.36 3.41 10.49
C ARG A 51 -4.45 2.07 9.75
N ARG A 52 -3.78 1.97 8.61
CA ARG A 52 -3.65 0.69 7.89
C ARG A 52 -2.69 -0.25 8.63
N VAL A 53 -3.07 -1.51 8.74
CA VAL A 53 -2.27 -2.58 9.35
C VAL A 53 -2.14 -3.71 8.34
N TYR A 54 -0.93 -4.23 8.17
CA TYR A 54 -0.62 -5.34 7.26
C TYR A 54 -0.28 -6.57 8.10
N PRO A 55 -1.24 -7.50 8.34
CA PRO A 55 -1.06 -8.61 9.28
C PRO A 55 0.03 -9.60 8.87
N GLU A 56 0.25 -9.76 7.56
CA GLU A 56 1.27 -10.65 6.99
C GLU A 56 2.63 -9.94 6.80
N GLY A 57 2.80 -8.73 7.38
CA GLY A 57 4.03 -7.96 7.30
C GLY A 57 4.34 -7.49 5.88
N ASN A 58 5.49 -7.91 5.36
CA ASN A 58 6.00 -7.51 4.04
C ASN A 58 5.57 -8.46 2.90
N LEU A 59 4.74 -9.46 3.21
CA LEU A 59 4.23 -10.39 2.20
C LEU A 59 3.48 -9.62 1.10
N ALA A 60 3.86 -9.82 -0.15
CA ALA A 60 3.31 -9.15 -1.33
C ALA A 60 3.40 -7.61 -1.27
N ALA A 61 4.43 -7.05 -0.63
CA ALA A 61 4.52 -5.61 -0.37
C ALA A 61 4.35 -4.71 -1.61
N SER A 62 5.04 -5.02 -2.71
CA SER A 62 4.93 -4.25 -3.96
C SER A 62 3.61 -4.46 -4.70
N LEU A 63 2.92 -5.59 -4.48
CA LEU A 63 1.58 -5.82 -5.01
C LEU A 63 0.54 -5.06 -4.19
N ILE A 64 0.50 -5.28 -2.87
CA ILE A 64 -0.47 -4.63 -1.96
C ILE A 64 -0.28 -3.12 -2.02
N GLY A 65 0.96 -2.65 -1.91
CA GLY A 65 1.28 -1.24 -1.81
C GLY A 65 0.86 -0.65 -0.47
N PHE A 66 0.76 0.68 -0.40
CA PHE A 66 0.56 1.39 0.87
C PHE A 66 -0.27 2.66 0.74
N ILE A 67 -0.78 3.12 1.87
CA ILE A 67 -1.48 4.41 2.01
C ILE A 67 -0.57 5.51 2.59
N GLY A 68 -0.90 6.75 2.27
CA GLY A 68 -0.29 7.94 2.84
C GLY A 68 -0.85 8.31 4.22
N ARG A 69 -0.32 9.40 4.79
CA ARG A 69 -0.73 9.92 6.10
C ARG A 69 -2.18 10.39 6.18
N ASP A 70 -2.79 10.63 5.03
CA ASP A 70 -4.16 11.12 4.90
C ASP A 70 -5.12 9.98 4.46
N ASN A 71 -4.70 8.72 4.61
CA ASN A 71 -5.47 7.51 4.26
C ASN A 71 -5.80 7.35 2.77
N VAL A 72 -4.98 7.93 1.89
CA VAL A 72 -5.08 7.77 0.44
C VAL A 72 -4.07 6.73 -0.04
N GLY A 73 -4.48 5.80 -0.89
CA GLY A 73 -3.59 4.85 -1.55
C GLY A 73 -2.54 5.53 -2.42
N LEU A 74 -1.27 5.17 -2.23
CA LEU A 74 -0.13 5.78 -2.93
C LEU A 74 0.62 4.82 -3.87
N ALA A 75 0.51 3.52 -3.64
CA ALA A 75 1.12 2.49 -4.49
C ALA A 75 0.30 1.21 -4.48
N GLY A 76 0.54 0.34 -5.46
CA GLY A 76 -0.04 -0.99 -5.57
C GLY A 76 -1.57 -0.98 -5.56
N LEU A 77 -2.15 -2.07 -5.06
CA LEU A 77 -3.59 -2.25 -4.97
C LEU A 77 -4.27 -1.22 -4.06
N GLU A 78 -3.59 -0.70 -3.03
CA GLU A 78 -4.14 0.40 -2.21
C GLU A 78 -4.44 1.64 -3.08
N ALA A 79 -3.57 1.98 -4.05
CA ALA A 79 -3.81 3.08 -4.98
C ALA A 79 -4.81 2.72 -6.07
N ASP A 80 -4.67 1.54 -6.68
CA ASP A 80 -5.52 1.12 -7.80
C ASP A 80 -7.00 1.01 -7.38
N TYR A 81 -7.26 0.58 -6.15
CA TYR A 81 -8.60 0.42 -5.57
C TYR A 81 -8.96 1.48 -4.52
N ASP A 82 -8.23 2.60 -4.43
CA ASP A 82 -8.47 3.65 -3.42
C ASP A 82 -9.93 4.13 -3.42
N ARG A 83 -10.52 4.28 -4.61
CA ARG A 83 -11.93 4.66 -4.77
C ARG A 83 -12.91 3.69 -4.10
N ASP A 84 -12.64 2.40 -4.18
CA ASP A 84 -13.50 1.37 -3.61
C ASP A 84 -13.22 1.19 -2.11
N LEU A 85 -11.94 1.28 -1.70
CA LEU A 85 -11.48 1.08 -0.32
C LEU A 85 -11.75 2.26 0.62
N SER A 86 -11.77 3.49 0.12
CA SER A 86 -11.83 4.72 0.94
C SER A 86 -13.22 5.04 1.50
N GLY A 87 -14.28 4.58 0.83
CA GLY A 87 -15.66 4.89 1.20
C GLY A 87 -15.99 6.39 1.06
N ALA A 88 -16.91 6.89 1.89
CA ALA A 88 -17.30 8.30 1.88
C ALA A 88 -17.15 8.94 3.26
N ALA A 89 -16.46 10.08 3.31
CA ALA A 89 -16.31 10.84 4.53
C ALA A 89 -17.66 11.42 5.00
N GLY A 90 -17.99 11.18 6.26
CA GLY A 90 -19.09 11.86 6.94
C GLY A 90 -18.72 13.30 7.31
N SER A 91 -19.69 14.05 7.82
CA SER A 91 -19.47 15.42 8.29
C SER A 91 -20.15 15.66 9.63
N LEU A 92 -19.58 16.58 10.42
CA LEU A 92 -20.18 17.05 11.67
C LEU A 92 -20.09 18.57 11.69
N SER A 93 -21.20 19.23 11.41
CA SER A 93 -21.36 20.68 11.50
C SER A 93 -21.93 21.03 12.86
N TYR A 94 -21.36 22.00 13.57
CA TYR A 94 -21.88 22.45 14.86
C TYR A 94 -21.51 23.90 15.16
N GLU A 95 -22.34 24.57 15.96
CA GLU A 95 -22.09 25.94 16.42
C GLU A 95 -21.02 25.99 17.51
N ARG A 96 -20.20 27.05 17.45
CA ARG A 96 -19.11 27.31 18.39
C ARG A 96 -19.25 28.70 19.02
N ASP A 97 -18.84 28.84 20.27
CA ASP A 97 -18.77 30.12 20.97
C ASP A 97 -17.58 30.99 20.50
N GLY A 98 -17.44 32.21 21.04
CA GLY A 98 -16.34 33.12 20.72
C GLY A 98 -14.95 32.60 21.10
N LEU A 99 -14.88 31.58 21.96
CA LEU A 99 -13.66 30.89 22.39
C LEU A 99 -13.39 29.60 21.59
N GLY A 100 -14.31 29.20 20.70
CA GLY A 100 -14.19 28.02 19.84
C GLY A 100 -14.79 26.73 20.41
N ASN A 101 -15.45 26.76 21.57
CA ASN A 101 -16.07 25.57 22.18
C ASN A 101 -17.42 25.27 21.53
N LYS A 102 -17.78 23.98 21.43
CA LYS A 102 -19.11 23.57 20.96
C LYS A 102 -20.20 24.08 21.89
N ILE A 103 -21.23 24.73 21.35
CA ILE A 103 -22.41 25.15 22.13
C ILE A 103 -23.30 23.93 22.36
N ALA A 104 -23.53 23.55 23.61
CA ALA A 104 -24.23 22.31 23.96
C ALA A 104 -25.66 22.21 23.40
N LEU A 105 -26.36 23.35 23.27
CA LEU A 105 -27.72 23.45 22.73
C LEU A 105 -27.77 24.19 21.38
N GLY A 106 -26.61 24.38 20.73
CA GLY A 106 -26.54 25.01 19.42
C GLY A 106 -26.90 24.05 18.28
N TYR A 107 -27.03 24.57 17.07
CA TYR A 107 -27.23 23.75 15.87
C TYR A 107 -26.12 22.69 15.76
N SER A 108 -26.51 21.45 15.46
CA SER A 108 -25.58 20.41 15.09
C SER A 108 -26.18 19.45 14.08
N GLU A 109 -25.44 19.17 13.02
CA GLU A 109 -25.80 18.27 11.95
C GLU A 109 -24.70 17.25 11.76
N ARG A 110 -25.07 15.97 11.67
CA ARG A 110 -24.13 14.87 11.49
C ARG A 110 -24.55 14.03 10.30
N VAL A 111 -23.68 13.99 9.30
CA VAL A 111 -23.73 13.00 8.23
C VAL A 111 -22.78 11.87 8.63
N PRO A 112 -23.26 10.63 8.85
CA PRO A 112 -22.38 9.51 9.18
C PRO A 112 -21.45 9.18 7.99
N PRO A 113 -20.22 8.70 8.25
CA PRO A 113 -19.36 8.18 7.19
C PRO A 113 -19.89 6.86 6.65
N GLU A 114 -19.60 6.57 5.39
CA GLU A 114 -19.88 5.28 4.75
C GLU A 114 -18.57 4.50 4.61
N PRO A 115 -18.51 3.24 5.06
CA PRO A 115 -17.31 2.41 4.92
C PRO A 115 -17.04 2.09 3.45
N GLY A 116 -15.76 1.96 3.09
CA GLY A 116 -15.36 1.42 1.80
C GLY A 116 -15.71 -0.06 1.65
N ALA A 117 -15.57 -0.56 0.43
CA ALA A 117 -15.78 -1.95 0.08
C ALA A 117 -14.55 -2.81 0.42
N ASP A 118 -14.80 -4.11 0.61
CA ASP A 118 -13.74 -5.11 0.76
C ASP A 118 -13.23 -5.56 -0.61
N VAL A 119 -11.92 -5.68 -0.76
CA VAL A 119 -11.26 -6.25 -1.94
C VAL A 119 -10.70 -7.62 -1.58
N ILE A 120 -11.20 -8.67 -2.24
CA ILE A 120 -10.74 -10.06 -2.06
C ILE A 120 -9.79 -10.41 -3.21
N LEU A 121 -8.52 -10.66 -2.88
CA LEU A 121 -7.50 -11.00 -3.87
C LEU A 121 -7.56 -12.46 -4.28
N THR A 122 -7.05 -12.76 -5.47
CA THR A 122 -6.79 -14.13 -5.94
C THR A 122 -5.53 -14.74 -5.34
N ILE A 123 -4.72 -13.92 -4.66
CA ILE A 123 -3.44 -14.33 -4.08
C ILE A 123 -3.66 -15.35 -2.97
N ASP A 124 -3.02 -16.50 -3.10
CA ASP A 124 -2.91 -17.46 -2.02
C ASP A 124 -1.70 -17.11 -1.16
N ARG A 125 -1.92 -16.79 0.12
CA ARG A 125 -0.86 -16.35 1.04
C ARG A 125 0.28 -17.36 1.19
N TYR A 126 -0.01 -18.67 1.10
CA TYR A 126 0.99 -19.71 1.26
C TYR A 126 1.83 -19.85 0.00
N VAL A 127 1.18 -19.80 -1.17
CA VAL A 127 1.85 -19.81 -2.47
C VAL A 127 2.73 -18.56 -2.61
N GLN A 128 2.22 -17.39 -2.24
CA GLN A 128 2.99 -16.13 -2.23
C GLN A 128 4.22 -16.23 -1.35
N ARG A 129 4.08 -16.73 -0.11
CA ARG A 129 5.21 -16.85 0.82
C ARG A 129 6.27 -17.81 0.31
N MET A 130 5.83 -18.93 -0.30
CA MET A 130 6.76 -19.87 -0.93
C MET A 130 7.49 -19.21 -2.10
N ALA A 131 6.78 -18.52 -2.99
CA ALA A 131 7.39 -17.83 -4.14
C ALA A 131 8.43 -16.80 -3.69
N GLU A 132 8.10 -15.98 -2.69
CA GLU A 132 9.04 -15.00 -2.15
C GLU A 132 10.28 -15.64 -1.52
N ARG A 133 10.10 -16.70 -0.73
CA ARG A 133 11.23 -17.41 -0.12
C ARG A 133 12.18 -18.02 -1.16
N GLU A 134 11.63 -18.67 -2.19
CA GLU A 134 12.45 -19.26 -3.25
C GLU A 134 13.14 -18.19 -4.11
N LEU A 135 12.46 -17.06 -4.35
CA LEU A 135 13.05 -15.92 -5.05
C LEU A 135 14.23 -15.32 -4.26
N ASP A 136 14.05 -15.12 -2.95
CA ASP A 136 15.11 -14.63 -2.06
C ASP A 136 16.32 -15.58 -2.06
N ALA A 137 16.09 -16.88 -1.88
CA ALA A 137 17.15 -17.89 -1.91
C ALA A 137 17.88 -17.94 -3.27
N THR A 138 17.15 -17.76 -4.37
CA THR A 138 17.73 -17.76 -5.73
C THR A 138 18.57 -16.51 -5.96
N ILE A 139 18.10 -15.34 -5.54
CA ILE A 139 18.85 -14.09 -5.64
C ILE A 139 20.14 -14.16 -4.84
N GLU A 140 20.09 -14.65 -3.60
CA GLU A 140 21.27 -14.83 -2.76
C GLU A 140 22.27 -15.80 -3.39
N LYS A 141 21.80 -16.97 -3.83
CA LYS A 141 22.65 -18.02 -4.43
C LYS A 141 23.36 -17.55 -5.70
N HIS A 142 22.71 -16.71 -6.50
CA HIS A 142 23.21 -16.28 -7.80
C HIS A 142 23.74 -14.85 -7.82
N GLU A 143 23.77 -14.17 -6.66
CA GLU A 143 24.16 -12.75 -6.54
C GLU A 143 23.41 -11.85 -7.54
N ALA A 144 22.13 -12.13 -7.77
CA ALA A 144 21.32 -11.40 -8.74
C ALA A 144 20.91 -10.02 -8.19
N SER A 145 20.70 -9.04 -9.07
CA SER A 145 20.25 -7.70 -8.68
C SER A 145 18.75 -7.63 -8.31
N GLY A 146 17.98 -8.65 -8.70
CA GLY A 146 16.54 -8.72 -8.47
C GLY A 146 15.92 -9.86 -9.26
N GLY A 147 14.59 -9.95 -9.21
CA GLY A 147 13.84 -10.97 -9.93
C GLY A 147 12.36 -10.94 -9.61
N THR A 148 11.60 -11.73 -10.37
CA THR A 148 10.14 -11.81 -10.27
C THR A 148 9.68 -13.25 -10.42
N ILE A 149 8.66 -13.64 -9.65
CA ILE A 149 7.91 -14.89 -9.86
C ILE A 149 6.43 -14.56 -9.96
N ILE A 150 5.77 -15.05 -11.02
CA ILE A 150 4.31 -14.99 -11.18
C ILE A 150 3.78 -16.43 -11.26
N ILE A 151 2.77 -16.74 -10.46
CA ILE A 151 2.08 -18.04 -10.45
C ILE A 151 0.60 -17.78 -10.77
N MET A 152 0.07 -18.48 -11.77
CA MET A 152 -1.29 -18.29 -12.30
C MET A 152 -2.02 -19.62 -12.42
N ASP A 153 -3.33 -19.65 -12.13
CA ASP A 153 -4.21 -20.75 -12.58
C ASP A 153 -4.52 -20.55 -14.07
N PRO A 154 -4.03 -21.42 -14.98
CA PRO A 154 -4.17 -21.23 -16.43
C PRO A 154 -5.62 -21.37 -16.92
N ARG A 155 -6.53 -21.93 -16.11
CA ARG A 155 -7.94 -22.09 -16.50
C ARG A 155 -8.76 -20.84 -16.23
N THR A 156 -8.39 -20.07 -15.21
CA THR A 156 -9.15 -18.88 -14.76
C THR A 156 -8.40 -17.57 -14.99
N GLY A 157 -7.09 -17.63 -15.20
CA GLY A 157 -6.21 -16.45 -15.23
C GLY A 157 -5.92 -15.86 -13.85
N ALA A 158 -6.42 -16.47 -12.77
CA ALA A 158 -6.22 -15.99 -11.41
C ALA A 158 -4.73 -16.01 -11.04
N ILE A 159 -4.21 -14.87 -10.58
CA ILE A 159 -2.84 -14.78 -10.06
C ILE A 159 -2.83 -15.29 -8.62
N LEU A 160 -2.16 -16.40 -8.38
CA LEU A 160 -2.03 -17.03 -7.07
C LEU A 160 -0.85 -16.47 -6.28
N ALA A 161 0.20 -16.01 -6.98
CA ALA A 161 1.33 -15.30 -6.39
C ALA A 161 1.97 -14.36 -7.40
N MET A 162 2.48 -13.23 -6.90
CA MET A 162 3.27 -12.26 -7.63
C MET A 162 4.36 -11.73 -6.70
N ALA A 163 5.52 -12.37 -6.73
CA ALA A 163 6.69 -11.99 -5.94
C ALA A 163 7.62 -11.13 -6.77
N SER A 164 8.13 -10.05 -6.19
CA SER A 164 9.07 -9.12 -6.84
C SER A 164 10.16 -8.73 -5.85
N ARG A 165 11.41 -8.70 -6.34
CA ARG A 165 12.59 -8.27 -5.60
C ARG A 165 13.48 -7.34 -6.44
N PRO A 166 14.17 -6.36 -5.83
CA PRO A 166 14.13 -6.02 -4.39
C PRO A 166 12.74 -5.48 -3.95
N SER A 167 12.46 -5.60 -2.66
CA SER A 167 11.20 -5.18 -2.01
C SER A 167 11.51 -4.20 -0.87
N PHE A 168 10.48 -3.69 -0.19
CA PHE A 168 10.58 -2.75 0.93
C PHE A 168 9.85 -3.27 2.18
N ASP A 169 10.12 -2.63 3.33
CA ASP A 169 9.38 -2.87 4.56
C ASP A 169 8.05 -2.09 4.52
N LEU A 170 6.96 -2.80 4.27
CA LEU A 170 5.61 -2.26 4.21
C LEU A 170 5.08 -1.81 5.58
N THR A 171 5.58 -2.41 6.65
CA THR A 171 5.11 -2.13 8.02
C THR A 171 5.77 -0.90 8.63
N ASN A 172 7.01 -0.59 8.24
CA ASN A 172 7.80 0.54 8.74
C ASN A 172 8.28 1.48 7.61
N LEU A 173 7.35 1.89 6.75
CA LEU A 173 7.64 2.83 5.67
C LEU A 173 8.02 4.23 6.17
N ASP A 174 9.19 4.70 5.77
CA ASP A 174 9.56 6.12 5.84
C ASP A 174 9.32 6.80 4.48
N LEU A 175 8.14 7.39 4.32
CA LEU A 175 7.77 8.12 3.11
C LEU A 175 8.63 9.38 2.85
N SER A 176 9.48 9.79 3.79
CA SER A 176 10.41 10.91 3.59
C SER A 176 11.74 10.48 2.96
N ASP A 177 12.04 9.19 2.95
CA ASP A 177 13.24 8.66 2.31
C ASP A 177 12.99 8.48 0.79
N ALA A 178 13.57 9.38 0.00
CA ALA A 178 13.46 9.31 -1.45
C ALA A 178 14.24 8.14 -2.07
N SER A 179 15.20 7.54 -1.34
CA SER A 179 16.06 6.48 -1.87
C SER A 179 15.33 5.14 -2.05
N ILE A 180 14.22 4.93 -1.32
CA ILE A 180 13.44 3.70 -1.36
C ILE A 180 12.27 3.74 -2.37
N MET A 181 12.10 4.86 -3.08
CA MET A 181 10.99 5.03 -4.03
C MET A 181 11.00 4.00 -5.17
N ASP A 182 12.19 3.62 -5.67
CA ASP A 182 12.31 2.57 -6.70
C ASP A 182 11.89 1.18 -6.18
N LEU A 183 11.95 0.95 -4.86
CA LEU A 183 11.57 -0.34 -4.27
C LEU A 183 10.04 -0.55 -4.29
N TYR A 184 9.26 0.52 -4.40
CA TYR A 184 7.79 0.44 -4.38
C TYR A 184 7.20 -0.14 -5.65
N ARG A 185 7.94 -0.11 -6.77
CA ARG A 185 7.46 -0.63 -8.05
C ARG A 185 7.28 -2.15 -7.98
N ASN A 186 6.20 -2.64 -8.57
CA ASN A 186 6.03 -4.05 -8.82
C ASN A 186 6.67 -4.41 -10.17
N ARG A 187 7.91 -4.91 -10.13
CA ARG A 187 8.69 -5.23 -11.34
C ARG A 187 8.02 -6.26 -12.22
N ALA A 188 7.11 -7.07 -11.67
CA ALA A 188 6.31 -8.02 -12.44
C ALA A 188 5.44 -7.38 -13.52
N ILE A 189 5.03 -6.13 -13.30
CA ILE A 189 4.10 -5.41 -14.18
C ILE A 189 4.72 -4.13 -14.77
N THR A 190 5.75 -3.57 -14.13
CA THR A 190 6.39 -2.31 -14.59
C THR A 190 7.60 -2.52 -15.48
N ASP A 191 8.32 -3.64 -15.33
CA ASP A 191 9.62 -3.83 -15.97
C ASP A 191 9.45 -4.62 -17.26
N LEU A 192 9.87 -4.02 -18.38
CA LEU A 192 9.91 -4.69 -19.67
C LEU A 192 11.23 -5.45 -19.80
N TYR A 193 11.16 -6.66 -20.38
CA TYR A 193 12.32 -7.44 -20.76
C TYR A 193 12.09 -8.15 -22.08
N GLU A 194 13.17 -8.47 -22.79
CA GLU A 194 13.09 -9.28 -24.01
C GLU A 194 12.92 -10.76 -23.63
N PRO A 195 11.82 -11.42 -24.03
CA PRO A 195 11.53 -12.79 -23.59
C PRO A 195 12.52 -13.83 -24.12
N GLY A 196 13.21 -13.53 -25.23
CA GLY A 196 14.17 -14.45 -25.84
C GLY A 196 13.56 -15.82 -26.18
N SER A 197 14.29 -16.89 -25.89
CA SER A 197 13.90 -18.24 -26.31
C SER A 197 12.58 -18.76 -25.70
N VAL A 198 12.06 -18.17 -24.61
CA VAL A 198 10.76 -18.59 -24.05
C VAL A 198 9.61 -18.29 -25.02
N PHE A 199 9.78 -17.32 -25.92
CA PHE A 199 8.77 -16.95 -26.91
C PHE A 199 8.68 -17.92 -28.09
N LYS A 200 9.69 -18.79 -28.29
CA LYS A 200 9.70 -19.78 -29.38
C LYS A 200 8.49 -20.71 -29.35
N ALA A 201 7.93 -20.98 -28.16
CA ALA A 201 6.71 -21.77 -28.03
C ALA A 201 5.52 -21.13 -28.77
N VAL A 202 5.39 -19.80 -28.71
CA VAL A 202 4.34 -19.05 -29.42
C VAL A 202 4.59 -19.08 -30.92
N THR A 203 5.83 -18.84 -31.36
CA THR A 203 6.19 -18.91 -32.79
C THR A 203 5.92 -20.29 -33.37
N MET A 204 6.28 -21.36 -32.65
CA MET A 204 6.03 -22.74 -33.08
C MET A 204 4.53 -23.05 -33.12
N ALA A 205 3.77 -22.62 -32.10
CA ALA A 205 2.32 -22.78 -32.08
C ALA A 205 1.66 -22.12 -33.30
N ALA A 206 2.08 -20.91 -33.67
CA ALA A 206 1.57 -20.22 -34.85
C ALA A 206 1.92 -20.96 -36.16
N ALA A 207 3.12 -21.53 -36.27
CA ALA A 207 3.54 -22.27 -37.46
C ALA A 207 2.77 -23.61 -37.62
N LEU A 208 2.53 -24.31 -36.51
CA LEU A 208 1.69 -25.52 -36.46
C LEU A 208 0.23 -25.20 -36.80
N ASP A 209 -0.33 -24.12 -36.23
CA ASP A 209 -1.71 -23.68 -36.47
C ASP A 209 -1.93 -23.26 -37.94
N ALA A 210 -0.94 -22.60 -38.54
CA ALA A 210 -0.94 -22.25 -39.96
C ALA A 210 -0.71 -23.46 -40.89
N GLY A 211 -0.44 -24.66 -40.35
CA GLY A 211 -0.16 -25.87 -41.12
C GLY A 211 1.13 -25.82 -41.93
N LEU A 212 2.05 -24.91 -41.62
CA LEU A 212 3.32 -24.73 -42.34
C LEU A 212 4.36 -25.79 -41.95
N VAL A 213 4.23 -26.32 -40.74
CA VAL A 213 5.10 -27.36 -40.18
C VAL A 213 4.27 -28.38 -39.39
N SER A 214 4.87 -29.52 -39.10
CA SER A 214 4.38 -30.57 -38.21
C SER A 214 5.46 -30.89 -37.16
N PRO A 215 5.13 -31.57 -36.05
CA PRO A 215 6.15 -32.04 -35.09
C PRO A 215 7.24 -32.92 -35.74
N GLU A 216 6.93 -33.56 -36.87
CA GLU A 216 7.84 -34.42 -37.65
C GLU A 216 8.63 -33.65 -38.72
N SER A 217 8.35 -32.36 -38.92
CA SER A 217 9.08 -31.53 -39.89
C SER A 217 10.54 -31.38 -39.49
N VAL A 218 11.44 -31.66 -40.43
CA VAL A 218 12.88 -31.43 -40.27
C VAL A 218 13.29 -30.11 -40.90
N TYR A 219 14.27 -29.44 -40.29
CA TYR A 219 14.89 -28.23 -40.80
C TYR A 219 16.41 -28.42 -40.80
N VAL A 220 17.08 -27.90 -41.83
CA VAL A 220 18.55 -27.90 -41.90
C VAL A 220 19.04 -26.59 -41.29
N ASP A 221 19.68 -26.67 -40.13
CA ASP A 221 20.31 -25.54 -39.46
C ASP A 221 21.77 -25.42 -39.91
N GLU A 222 22.10 -24.37 -40.68
CA GLU A 222 23.44 -24.14 -41.21
C GLU A 222 24.34 -23.28 -40.27
N GLY A 223 23.80 -22.81 -39.13
CA GLY A 223 24.50 -21.91 -38.21
C GLY A 223 24.24 -20.44 -38.48
#